data_AF-A0A1L9PNZ6-F1
#
_entry.id   AF-A0A1L9PNZ6-F1
#
_cell.length_a   1.000
_cell.length_b   1.000
_cell.length_c   1.000
_cell.angle_alpha   90.00
_cell.angle_beta   90.00
_cell.angle_gamma   90.00
#
_symmetry.space_group_name_H-M   'P 1'
#
loop_
_entity.id
_entity.type
_entity.pdbx_description
1 polymer ?
#
loop_
_entity_poly.entity_id
_entity_poly.type
_entity_poly.pdbx_seq_one_letter_code
_entity_poly.pdbx_strand_id
1 'polypeptide(L)'
;MPNSCNALRDALAQCLQQSDCIMVQRHTPRECLSEPLVDELPVKCQQLRKGFGECKRGLIDMRKRFRGNAPLQMSKEVEGKASKPSQQLYAGKPAFETVKEISGDEVQMDPEKTRGL
;
A
#
# COMPACT_ATOMS: atom_id res chain seq x y z
N MET A 1 -5.90 1.94 -20.57
CA MET A 1 -4.91 2.32 -19.54
C MET A 1 -4.52 1.06 -18.78
N PRO A 2 -3.25 0.86 -18.41
CA PRO A 2 -2.81 -0.34 -17.70
C PRO A 2 -3.60 -0.51 -16.38
N ASN A 3 -4.00 -1.75 -16.08
CA ASN A 3 -4.97 -2.05 -15.01
C ASN A 3 -4.53 -1.67 -13.60
N SER A 4 -3.26 -1.38 -13.36
CA SER A 4 -2.70 -1.14 -12.02
C SER A 4 -3.25 0.10 -11.31
N CYS A 5 -3.72 1.12 -12.03
CA CYS A 5 -4.23 2.36 -11.43
C CYS A 5 -5.75 2.55 -11.59
N ASN A 6 -6.47 1.55 -12.10
CA ASN A 6 -7.91 1.68 -12.36
C ASN A 6 -8.70 1.85 -11.06
N ALA A 7 -8.40 1.07 -10.02
CA ALA A 7 -9.08 1.18 -8.74
C ALA A 7 -8.96 2.58 -8.11
N LEU A 8 -7.78 3.21 -8.19
CA LEU A 8 -7.57 4.58 -7.74
C LEU A 8 -8.33 5.60 -8.60
N ARG A 9 -8.40 5.36 -9.91
CA ARG A 9 -9.15 6.21 -10.84
C ARG A 9 -10.64 6.17 -10.52
N ASP A 10 -11.18 4.98 -10.28
CA ASP A 10 -12.60 4.77 -10.01
C ASP A 10 -12.97 5.36 -8.64
N ALA A 11 -12.14 5.14 -7.62
CA ALA A 11 -12.31 5.76 -6.31
C ALA A 11 -12.26 7.29 -6.38
N LEU A 12 -11.34 7.85 -7.17
CA LEU A 12 -11.24 9.30 -7.37
C LEU A 12 -12.47 9.84 -8.11
N ALA A 13 -12.94 9.15 -9.14
CA ALA A 13 -14.15 9.52 -9.87
C ALA A 13 -15.39 9.52 -8.95
N GLN A 14 -15.55 8.50 -8.11
CA GLN A 14 -16.62 8.45 -7.11
C GLN A 14 -16.51 9.59 -6.09
N CYS A 15 -15.30 9.90 -5.64
CA CYS A 15 -15.07 11.00 -4.71
C CYS A 15 -15.47 12.35 -5.30
N LEU A 16 -15.12 12.59 -6.58
CA LEU A 16 -15.48 13.82 -7.28
C LEU A 16 -16.98 13.92 -7.54
N GLN A 17 -17.67 12.82 -7.83
CA GLN A 17 -19.12 12.82 -8.01
C GLN A 17 -19.88 13.21 -6.74
N GLN A 18 -19.29 12.94 -5.57
CA GLN A 18 -19.87 13.27 -4.27
C GLN A 18 -19.46 14.66 -3.77
N SER A 19 -18.48 15.32 -4.40
CA SER A 19 -17.96 16.59 -3.92
C SER A 19 -18.78 17.79 -4.39
N ASP A 20 -18.78 18.85 -3.58
CA ASP A 20 -19.53 20.08 -3.86
C ASP A 20 -19.06 20.79 -5.13
N CYS A 21 -17.78 20.62 -5.52
CA CYS A 21 -17.23 21.17 -6.76
C CYS A 21 -18.03 20.72 -8.00
N ILE A 22 -18.50 19.47 -8.04
CA ILE A 22 -19.31 18.96 -9.16
C ILE A 22 -20.80 19.12 -8.86
N MET A 23 -21.23 18.82 -7.64
CA MET A 23 -22.66 18.80 -7.30
C MET A 23 -23.28 20.19 -7.20
N VAL A 24 -22.56 21.13 -6.59
CA VAL A 24 -23.04 22.50 -6.32
C VAL A 24 -22.51 23.46 -7.37
N GLN A 25 -21.18 23.51 -7.57
CA GLN A 25 -20.54 24.48 -8.46
C GLN A 25 -20.59 24.07 -9.95
N ARG A 26 -20.93 22.80 -10.26
CA ARG A 26 -21.08 22.27 -11.62
C ARG A 26 -19.82 22.35 -12.49
N HIS A 27 -18.64 22.37 -11.86
CA HIS A 27 -17.37 22.34 -12.57
C HIS A 27 -17.09 20.99 -13.21
N THR A 28 -16.25 21.01 -14.25
CA THR A 28 -15.78 19.76 -14.82
C THR A 28 -14.80 19.06 -13.86
N PRO A 29 -14.71 17.71 -13.87
CA PRO A 29 -13.74 17.00 -13.04
C PRO A 29 -12.29 17.45 -13.24
N ARG A 30 -11.97 18.02 -14.40
CA ARG A 30 -10.63 18.56 -14.69
C ARG A 30 -10.40 19.89 -13.97
N GLU A 31 -11.39 20.78 -13.96
CA GLU A 31 -11.36 22.05 -13.23
C GLU A 31 -11.26 21.83 -11.71
N CYS A 32 -12.00 20.86 -11.17
CA CYS A 32 -11.93 20.49 -9.75
C CYS A 32 -10.55 19.95 -9.32
N LEU A 33 -9.71 19.50 -10.27
CA LEU A 33 -8.37 18.97 -9.99
C LEU A 33 -7.25 19.98 -10.26
N SER A 34 -7.57 21.18 -10.74
CA SER A 34 -6.66 22.31 -10.89
C SER A 34 -6.73 23.28 -9.71
N GLU A 35 -5.63 23.99 -9.45
CA GLU A 35 -5.61 25.09 -8.49
C GLU A 35 -6.49 26.24 -9.02
N PRO A 36 -7.23 26.96 -8.14
CA PRO A 36 -7.26 26.87 -6.67
C PRO A 36 -8.27 25.87 -6.08
N LEU A 37 -9.19 25.33 -6.90
CA LEU A 37 -10.35 24.54 -6.45
C LEU A 37 -9.98 23.23 -5.74
N VAL A 38 -8.81 22.70 -6.03
CA VAL A 38 -8.23 21.52 -5.37
C VAL A 38 -8.18 21.65 -3.86
N ASP A 39 -7.90 22.84 -3.35
CA ASP A 39 -7.70 23.04 -1.92
C ASP A 39 -9.04 23.07 -1.17
N GLU A 40 -10.13 23.42 -1.87
CA GLU A 40 -11.50 23.36 -1.36
C GLU A 40 -12.07 21.92 -1.36
N LEU A 41 -11.45 20.99 -2.10
CA LEU A 41 -11.94 19.61 -2.15
C LEU A 41 -11.78 18.90 -0.79
N PRO A 42 -12.68 17.95 -0.46
CA PRO A 42 -12.54 17.12 0.72
C PRO A 42 -11.18 16.42 0.79
N VAL A 43 -10.63 16.30 2.01
CA VAL A 43 -9.31 15.67 2.27
C VAL A 43 -9.20 14.28 1.65
N LYS A 44 -10.30 13.51 1.64
CA LYS A 44 -10.38 12.19 0.99
C LYS A 44 -10.06 12.27 -0.51
N CYS A 45 -10.62 13.23 -1.23
CA CYS A 45 -10.37 13.39 -2.67
C CYS A 45 -8.95 13.90 -2.94
N GLN A 46 -8.41 14.76 -2.07
CA GLN A 46 -7.02 15.22 -2.17
C GLN A 46 -6.02 14.07 -1.98
N GLN A 47 -6.29 13.16 -1.04
CA GLN A 47 -5.49 11.94 -0.84
C GLN A 47 -5.55 11.01 -2.06
N LEU A 48 -6.74 10.77 -2.62
CA LEU A 48 -6.91 9.98 -3.83
C LEU A 48 -6.19 10.60 -5.03
N ARG A 49 -6.19 11.93 -5.16
CA ARG A 49 -5.43 12.66 -6.20
C ARG A 49 -3.94 12.41 -6.08
N LYS A 50 -3.39 12.52 -4.86
CA LYS A 50 -1.97 12.25 -4.59
C LYS A 50 -1.61 10.79 -4.94
N GLY A 51 -2.38 9.83 -4.43
CA GLY A 51 -2.17 8.40 -4.71
C GLY A 51 -2.28 8.04 -6.20
N PHE A 52 -3.23 8.64 -6.92
CA PHE A 52 -3.36 8.45 -8.37
C PHE A 52 -2.16 9.03 -9.13
N GLY A 53 -1.66 10.20 -8.73
CA GLY A 53 -0.44 10.81 -9.27
C GLY A 53 0.80 9.95 -9.06
N GLU A 54 0.96 9.39 -7.85
CA GLU A 54 2.04 8.47 -7.53
C GLU A 54 1.94 7.15 -8.29
N CYS A 55 0.74 6.60 -8.44
CA CYS A 55 0.51 5.39 -9.23
C CYS A 55 0.91 5.59 -10.69
N LYS A 56 0.54 6.73 -11.29
CA LYS A 56 0.95 7.09 -12.66
C LYS A 56 2.46 7.29 -12.78
N ARG A 57 3.10 7.94 -11.81
CA ARG A 57 4.55 8.10 -11.78
C ARG A 57 5.25 6.74 -11.70
N GLY A 58 4.73 5.82 -10.88
CA GLY A 58 5.26 4.47 -10.73
C GLY A 58 5.15 3.58 -11.97
N LEU A 59 4.18 3.83 -12.85
CA LEU A 59 4.06 3.15 -14.14
C LEU A 59 5.18 3.54 -15.13
N ILE A 60 5.63 4.79 -15.06
CA ILE A 60 6.65 5.33 -15.95
C ILE A 60 8.05 5.00 -15.41
N ASP A 61 8.20 4.87 -14.09
CA ASP A 61 9.45 4.52 -13.43
C ASP A 61 9.91 3.08 -13.73
N MET A 62 11.01 2.95 -14.48
CA MET A 62 11.63 1.66 -14.83
C MET A 62 12.02 0.83 -13.61
N ARG A 63 12.40 1.48 -12.50
CA ARG A 63 12.84 0.80 -11.28
C ARG A 63 11.69 0.06 -10.57
N LYS A 64 10.45 0.55 -10.75
CA LYS A 64 9.24 -0.07 -10.21
C LYS A 64 8.61 -1.11 -11.14
N ARG A 65 9.02 -1.18 -12.41
CA ARG A 65 8.55 -2.22 -13.35
C ARG A 65 8.97 -3.63 -12.96
N PHE A 66 10.17 -3.77 -12.38
CA PHE A 66 10.70 -5.08 -11.97
C PHE A 66 10.14 -5.59 -10.64
N ARG A 67 9.87 -4.69 -9.69
CA ARG A 67 9.32 -5.04 -8.37
C ARG A 67 7.78 -5.05 -8.35
N GLY A 68 7.16 -4.64 -9.45
CA GLY A 68 5.73 -4.39 -9.53
C GLY A 68 5.37 -3.03 -8.91
N ASN A 69 4.50 -2.29 -9.58
CA ASN A 69 3.80 -1.17 -8.95
C ASN A 69 2.76 -1.80 -8.03
N ALA A 70 3.14 -2.08 -6.78
CA ALA A 70 2.21 -2.62 -5.80
C ALA A 70 0.98 -1.71 -5.76
N PRO A 71 -0.25 -2.24 -5.87
CA PRO A 71 -1.42 -1.43 -5.63
C PRO A 71 -1.22 -0.82 -4.24
N LEU A 72 -1.34 0.50 -4.14
CA LEU A 72 -1.54 1.16 -2.85
C LEU A 72 -2.84 0.53 -2.31
N GLN A 73 -2.71 -0.54 -1.53
CA GLN A 73 -3.83 -1.11 -0.82
C GLN A 73 -4.32 0.05 0.03
N MET A 74 -5.48 0.61 -0.30
CA MET A 74 -6.23 1.45 0.62
C MET A 74 -6.28 0.64 1.90
N SER A 75 -5.57 1.14 2.89
CA SER A 75 -5.17 0.39 4.06
C SER A 75 -6.40 -0.24 4.66
N LYS A 76 -6.47 -1.57 4.62
CA LYS A 76 -7.28 -2.32 5.56
C LYS A 76 -6.53 -2.28 6.89
N GLU A 77 -6.29 -1.08 7.42
CA GLU A 77 -5.56 -0.79 8.66
C GLU A 77 -6.47 -0.17 9.72
N VAL A 78 -7.79 -0.36 9.59
CA VAL A 78 -8.72 -0.20 10.72
C VAL A 78 -9.32 -1.57 11.04
N GLU A 79 -8.46 -2.56 11.26
CA GLU A 79 -8.78 -3.71 12.10
C GLU A 79 -7.46 -4.38 12.50
N GLY A 80 -7.09 -4.19 13.76
CA GLY A 80 -5.88 -4.72 14.36
C GLY A 80 -5.83 -6.24 14.29
N LYS A 81 -5.26 -6.77 13.20
CA LYS A 81 -4.73 -8.13 13.16
C LYS A 81 -3.28 -8.06 12.73
N ALA A 82 -2.42 -8.21 13.73
CA ALA A 82 -0.97 -8.29 13.65
C ALA A 82 -0.53 -9.07 12.40
N SER A 83 -0.09 -8.33 11.39
CA SER A 83 0.70 -8.87 10.30
C SER A 83 1.97 -9.44 10.91
N LYS A 84 2.12 -10.76 10.84
CA LYS A 84 3.31 -11.50 11.28
C LYS A 84 4.58 -10.77 10.80
N PRO A 85 5.63 -10.66 11.64
CA PRO A 85 6.85 -9.97 11.26
C PRO A 85 7.40 -10.60 9.98
N SER A 86 7.68 -9.76 9.00
CA SER A 86 8.27 -10.16 7.72
C SER A 86 9.58 -10.90 7.98
N GLN A 87 9.57 -12.22 7.82
CA GLN A 87 10.78 -13.03 7.87
C GLN A 87 11.63 -12.64 6.65
N GLN A 88 12.75 -11.96 6.88
CA GLN A 88 13.73 -11.73 5.83
C GLN A 88 14.39 -13.07 5.49
N LEU A 89 14.28 -13.48 4.23
CA LEU A 89 14.95 -14.66 3.70
C LEU A 89 16.32 -14.24 3.17
N TYR A 90 17.39 -14.65 3.84
CA TYR A 90 18.74 -14.53 3.27
C TYR A 90 19.07 -15.84 2.56
N ALA A 91 19.42 -15.77 1.27
CA ALA A 91 19.76 -16.94 0.44
C ALA A 91 18.69 -18.06 0.40
N GLY A 92 17.41 -17.71 0.52
CA GLY A 92 16.31 -18.68 0.41
C GLY A 92 16.06 -19.54 1.65
N LYS A 93 16.73 -19.25 2.78
CA LYS A 93 16.44 -19.87 4.08
C LYS A 93 15.98 -18.81 5.10
N PRO A 94 15.03 -19.13 5.99
CA PRO A 94 14.60 -18.20 7.04
C PRO A 94 15.77 -17.89 7.98
N ALA A 95 15.94 -16.61 8.32
CA ALA A 95 17.02 -16.16 9.21
C ALA A 95 16.88 -16.72 10.65
N PHE A 96 15.69 -17.17 11.04
CA PHE A 96 15.43 -17.86 12.30
C PHE A 96 14.38 -18.93 12.07
N GLU A 97 14.68 -20.16 12.49
CA GLU A 97 13.72 -21.26 12.53
C GLU A 97 12.84 -21.03 13.76
N THR A 98 11.52 -20.89 13.56
CA THR A 98 10.57 -20.70 14.66
C THR A 98 10.66 -21.91 15.58
N VAL A 99 11.22 -21.70 16.77
CA VAL A 99 11.22 -22.68 17.86
C VAL A 99 9.77 -23.11 18.09
N LYS A 100 9.52 -24.41 18.03
CA LYS A 100 8.20 -24.96 18.31
C LYS A 100 8.01 -24.85 19.82
N GLU A 101 7.16 -23.92 20.25
CA GLU A 101 6.72 -23.84 21.65
C GLU A 101 6.07 -25.18 22.01
N ILE A 102 6.68 -25.92 22.94
CA ILE A 102 6.08 -27.08 23.59
C ILE A 102 6.00 -26.73 25.07
N SER A 103 4.85 -26.99 25.68
CA SER A 103 4.59 -26.71 27.09
C SER A 103 5.57 -27.46 28.00
N GLY A 104 6.39 -26.71 28.76
CA GLY A 104 7.16 -27.22 29.89
C GLY A 104 8.68 -27.12 29.72
N ASP A 105 9.22 -25.98 30.15
CA ASP A 105 10.51 -25.77 30.82
C ASP A 105 11.70 -26.75 30.59
N GLU A 106 12.17 -26.96 29.36
CA GLU A 106 13.63 -27.07 29.12
C GLU A 106 13.97 -26.94 27.63
N VAL A 107 14.66 -25.85 27.27
CA VAL A 107 15.21 -25.65 25.92
C VAL A 107 16.54 -26.40 25.85
N GLN A 108 16.52 -27.64 25.33
CA GLN A 108 17.76 -28.35 25.05
C GLN A 108 18.37 -27.82 23.76
N MET A 109 19.46 -27.07 23.89
CA MET A 109 20.29 -26.64 22.76
C MET A 109 21.16 -27.82 22.33
N ASP A 110 20.85 -28.42 21.18
CA ASP A 110 21.70 -29.44 20.56
C ASP A 110 23.10 -28.86 20.26
N PRO A 111 24.16 -29.33 20.94
CA PRO A 111 25.50 -28.76 20.81
C PRO A 111 26.14 -29.03 19.44
N GLU A 112 25.55 -29.89 18.61
CA GLU A 112 26.04 -30.19 17.26
C GLU A 112 25.65 -29.11 16.23
N LYS A 113 24.62 -28.28 16.50
CA LYS A 113 24.15 -27.26 15.54
C LYS A 113 24.73 -25.86 15.78
N THR A 114 25.43 -25.64 16.90
CA THR A 114 26.11 -24.38 17.26
C THR A 114 27.61 -24.36 16.94
N ARG A 115 28.15 -25.43 16.34
CA ARG A 115 29.55 -25.48 15.92
C ARG A 115 29.65 -25.78 14.43
N GLY A 116 29.65 -24.74 13.61
CA GLY A 116 29.93 -24.85 12.19
C GLY A 116 30.23 -23.49 11.60
N LEU A 117 31.48 -23.31 11.16
CA LEU A 117 32.04 -22.18 10.41
C LEU A 117 31.14 -21.70 9.25
#